data_AF-A0A812U4Y8-F1
#
_entry.id   AF-A0A812U4Y8-F1
#
_cell.length_a   1.000
_cell.length_b   1.000
_cell.length_c   1.000
_cell.angle_alpha   90.00
_cell.angle_beta   90.00
_cell.angle_gamma   90.00
#
_symmetry.space_group_name_H-M   'P 1'
#
loop_
_entity.id
_entity.type
_entity.pdbx_description
1 polymer ?
#
loop_
_entity_poly.entity_id
_entity_poly.type
_entity_poly.pdbx_seq_one_letter_code
_entity_poly.pdbx_strand_id
1 'polypeptide(L)'
;MKRRQGASIALLISDFGYVDIIRKLFAQGSLGTVYTSAKNHSLIERYRAAGVEIVGLGQGSRASTKVRAILHQDGSGHVELATPYDRHNVSDEISMDALINFLRELDYVGRDEQEFLLHSLAKFWHLNGLGSLTVFPQRCAFKDVYVTMSTLRERPWQRYTHDLAFLLPQSVNRPKLVKAAKQTFGSGLAKSIYKGGGPFILRDSENMVRQALEKMGYLDGDLNADLAEAMLVFVNGPKNQYKLRKDLNALPSPQDTPVEVQAKLRRAFSSHRSDCEWRIAPRDDAVRILLRQQGFLARADAKAKGTGEVFEAMASYAKRHGLPKMKTYNGYVFRILRAMDRTPNKTGTVEFQL
;
A
#
# COMPACT_ATOMS: atom_id res chain seq x y z
N MET A 1 -21.77 -59.50 -1.71
CA MET A 1 -20.98 -58.43 -2.36
C MET A 1 -20.19 -57.67 -1.30
N LYS A 2 -18.85 -57.77 -1.28
CA LYS A 2 -18.00 -56.93 -0.40
C LYS A 2 -18.03 -55.50 -0.94
N ARG A 3 -18.65 -54.55 -0.23
CA ARG A 3 -18.50 -53.11 -0.53
C ARG A 3 -17.01 -52.79 -0.44
N ARG A 4 -16.38 -52.46 -1.57
CA ARG A 4 -15.01 -51.91 -1.56
C ARG A 4 -15.08 -50.64 -0.70
N GLN A 5 -14.31 -50.60 0.39
CA GLN A 5 -14.11 -49.37 1.14
C GLN A 5 -13.56 -48.33 0.15
N GLY A 6 -14.33 -47.27 -0.09
CA GLY A 6 -13.91 -46.17 -0.94
C GLY A 6 -12.64 -45.53 -0.37
N ALA A 7 -11.69 -45.20 -1.24
CA ALA A 7 -10.51 -44.45 -0.82
C ALA A 7 -10.94 -43.09 -0.23
N SER A 8 -10.31 -42.70 0.89
CA SER A 8 -10.46 -41.38 1.49
C SER A 8 -9.40 -40.44 0.93
N ILE A 9 -9.80 -39.27 0.44
CA ILE A 9 -8.92 -38.31 -0.25
C ILE A 9 -8.98 -36.95 0.47
N ALA A 10 -7.83 -36.50 0.98
CA ALA A 10 -7.67 -35.15 1.50
C ALA A 10 -6.90 -34.29 0.49
N LEU A 11 -7.46 -33.16 0.05
CA LEU A 11 -6.86 -32.28 -0.96
C LEU A 11 -6.62 -30.89 -0.41
N LEU A 12 -5.42 -30.35 -0.59
CA LEU A 12 -5.10 -28.94 -0.29
C LEU A 12 -5.11 -28.14 -1.59
N ILE A 13 -6.07 -27.24 -1.78
CA ILE A 13 -6.34 -26.59 -3.07
C ILE A 13 -6.41 -25.06 -2.94
N SER A 14 -5.87 -24.35 -3.92
CA SER A 14 -5.89 -22.87 -4.00
C SER A 14 -6.69 -22.30 -5.19
N ASP A 15 -7.18 -23.13 -6.10
CA ASP A 15 -7.89 -22.74 -7.32
C ASP A 15 -9.00 -23.74 -7.71
N PHE A 16 -9.76 -23.40 -8.76
CA PHE A 16 -10.94 -24.15 -9.18
C PHE A 16 -10.67 -25.27 -10.20
N GLY A 17 -9.42 -25.47 -10.61
CA GLY A 17 -9.08 -26.33 -11.76
C GLY A 17 -9.48 -27.79 -11.59
N TYR A 18 -9.76 -28.22 -10.35
CA TYR A 18 -10.04 -29.60 -9.99
C TYR A 18 -11.49 -29.87 -9.60
N VAL A 19 -12.39 -28.88 -9.66
CA VAL A 19 -13.78 -29.02 -9.20
C VAL A 19 -14.49 -30.18 -9.89
N ASP A 20 -14.38 -30.30 -11.22
CA ASP A 20 -15.08 -31.34 -11.98
C ASP A 20 -14.49 -32.74 -11.77
N ILE A 21 -13.17 -32.84 -11.55
CA ILE A 21 -12.50 -34.11 -11.25
C ILE A 21 -12.93 -34.61 -9.87
N ILE A 22 -12.98 -33.73 -8.88
CA ILE A 22 -13.41 -34.06 -7.51
C ILE A 22 -14.87 -34.47 -7.50
N ARG A 23 -15.74 -33.77 -8.25
CA ARG A 23 -17.15 -34.17 -8.42
C ARG A 23 -17.28 -35.59 -8.98
N LYS A 24 -16.48 -35.95 -10.00
CA LYS A 24 -16.48 -37.30 -10.59
C LYS A 24 -16.01 -38.37 -9.60
N LEU A 25 -14.95 -38.10 -8.84
CA LEU A 25 -14.43 -39.03 -7.83
C LEU A 25 -15.47 -39.29 -6.72
N PHE A 26 -16.19 -38.26 -6.29
CA PHE A 26 -17.19 -38.40 -5.23
C PHE A 26 -18.45 -39.10 -5.73
N ALA A 27 -18.84 -38.86 -6.98
CA ALA A 27 -19.90 -39.63 -7.65
C ALA A 27 -19.59 -41.13 -7.76
N GLN A 28 -18.30 -41.52 -7.73
CA GLN A 28 -17.85 -42.92 -7.72
C GLN A 28 -17.77 -43.53 -6.32
N GLY A 29 -18.17 -42.79 -5.28
CA GLY A 29 -18.21 -43.27 -3.89
C GLY A 29 -16.91 -43.07 -3.10
N SER A 30 -15.97 -42.26 -3.60
CA SER A 30 -14.84 -41.79 -2.78
C SER A 30 -15.31 -40.77 -1.76
N LEU A 31 -14.76 -40.85 -0.54
CA LEU A 31 -14.91 -39.79 0.46
C LEU A 31 -13.77 -38.81 0.30
N GLY A 32 -14.03 -37.51 0.45
CA GLY A 32 -12.93 -36.58 0.49
C GLY A 32 -13.24 -35.24 1.12
N THR A 33 -12.18 -34.60 1.57
CA THR A 33 -12.20 -33.31 2.25
C THR A 33 -11.25 -32.37 1.54
N VAL A 34 -11.74 -31.19 1.17
CA VAL A 34 -10.93 -30.12 0.59
C VAL A 34 -10.52 -29.15 1.68
N TYR A 35 -9.21 -29.02 1.86
CA TYR A 35 -8.58 -28.02 2.68
C TYR A 35 -8.25 -26.82 1.82
N THR A 36 -8.72 -25.63 2.19
CA THR A 36 -8.35 -24.40 1.52
C THR A 36 -8.28 -23.24 2.50
N SER A 37 -7.74 -22.09 2.08
CA SER A 37 -7.76 -20.91 2.93
C SER A 37 -9.20 -20.52 3.22
N ALA A 38 -9.53 -20.31 4.51
CA ALA A 38 -10.85 -19.82 4.93
C ALA A 38 -11.25 -18.48 4.28
N LYS A 39 -10.31 -17.77 3.63
CA LYS A 39 -10.54 -16.52 2.91
C LYS A 39 -11.01 -16.68 1.47
N ASN A 40 -10.90 -17.87 0.90
CA ASN A 40 -11.22 -18.09 -0.50
C ASN A 40 -12.71 -18.41 -0.64
N HIS A 41 -13.57 -17.44 -0.31
CA HIS A 41 -15.02 -17.63 -0.23
C HIS A 41 -15.61 -18.19 -1.53
N SER A 42 -15.20 -17.64 -2.68
CA SER A 42 -15.62 -18.15 -3.99
C SER A 42 -15.21 -19.60 -4.23
N LEU A 43 -14.01 -20.01 -3.77
CA LEU A 43 -13.54 -21.39 -3.86
C LEU A 43 -14.32 -22.31 -2.96
N ILE A 44 -14.56 -21.86 -1.72
CA ILE A 44 -15.33 -22.59 -0.72
C ILE A 44 -16.76 -22.82 -1.24
N GLU A 45 -17.42 -21.80 -1.77
CA GLU A 45 -18.78 -21.93 -2.31
C GLU A 45 -18.85 -22.88 -3.51
N ARG A 46 -17.91 -22.77 -4.46
CA ARG A 46 -17.91 -23.65 -5.64
C ARG A 46 -17.67 -25.11 -5.30
N TYR A 47 -16.77 -25.40 -4.36
CA TYR A 47 -16.53 -26.76 -3.91
C TYR A 47 -17.71 -27.30 -3.06
N ARG A 48 -18.34 -26.48 -2.24
CA ARG A 48 -19.57 -26.86 -1.51
C ARG A 48 -20.71 -27.17 -2.47
N ALA A 49 -20.89 -26.37 -3.52
CA ALA A 49 -21.88 -26.62 -4.57
C ALA A 49 -21.61 -27.92 -5.35
N ALA A 50 -20.36 -28.41 -5.34
CA ALA A 50 -20.01 -29.71 -5.90
C ALA A 50 -20.21 -30.89 -4.93
N GLY A 51 -20.80 -30.66 -3.75
CA GLY A 51 -21.05 -31.68 -2.73
C GLY A 51 -19.81 -32.07 -1.91
N VAL A 52 -18.78 -31.23 -1.90
CA VAL A 52 -17.50 -31.53 -1.26
C VAL A 52 -17.46 -30.93 0.15
N GLU A 53 -17.04 -31.72 1.13
CA GLU A 53 -16.74 -31.22 2.47
C GLU A 53 -15.50 -30.33 2.42
N ILE A 54 -15.60 -29.13 3.01
CA ILE A 54 -14.50 -28.17 3.01
C ILE A 54 -14.11 -27.84 4.43
N VAL A 55 -12.83 -28.02 4.73
CA VAL A 55 -12.20 -27.52 5.93
C VAL A 55 -11.47 -26.24 5.58
N GLY A 56 -12.02 -25.12 6.02
CA GLY A 56 -11.33 -23.85 5.98
C GLY A 56 -10.11 -23.93 6.89
N LEU A 57 -8.92 -23.97 6.31
CA LEU A 57 -7.69 -23.90 7.06
C LEU A 57 -7.64 -22.55 7.77
N GLY A 58 -7.84 -22.63 9.09
CA GLY A 58 -7.57 -21.56 10.02
C GLY A 58 -6.16 -21.05 9.77
N GLN A 59 -6.00 -19.75 9.88
CA GLN A 59 -4.68 -19.16 9.75
C GLN A 59 -3.90 -19.55 11.00
N GLY A 60 -3.15 -20.65 10.95
CA GLY A 60 -2.16 -20.99 11.97
C GLY A 60 -1.45 -19.70 12.35
N SER A 61 -1.48 -19.36 13.65
CA SER A 61 -1.39 -17.99 14.18
C SER A 61 -0.67 -17.06 13.23
N ARG A 62 -1.44 -16.37 12.38
CA ARG A 62 -0.82 -15.50 11.37
C ARG A 62 -0.02 -14.50 12.18
N ALA A 63 1.31 -14.52 11.99
CA ALA A 63 2.24 -13.64 12.69
C ALA A 63 1.60 -12.25 12.79
N SER A 64 1.17 -11.91 14.00
CA SER A 64 0.49 -10.67 14.32
C SER A 64 1.45 -9.54 13.94
N THR A 65 0.89 -8.47 13.38
CA THR A 65 1.72 -7.31 13.08
C THR A 65 2.31 -6.80 14.39
N LYS A 66 3.61 -6.53 14.37
CA LYS A 66 4.36 -5.92 15.47
C LYS A 66 4.67 -4.45 15.17
N VAL A 67 4.02 -3.89 14.16
CA VAL A 67 4.18 -2.49 13.76
C VAL A 67 2.86 -1.78 13.98
N ARG A 68 2.94 -0.60 14.58
CA ARG A 68 1.87 0.36 14.63
C ARG A 68 2.25 1.60 13.83
N ALA A 69 1.30 2.14 13.09
CA ALA A 69 1.39 3.48 12.52
C ALA A 69 0.37 4.34 13.24
N ILE A 70 0.83 5.41 13.89
CA ILE A 70 0.04 6.25 14.77
C ILE A 70 -0.06 7.64 14.13
N LEU A 71 -1.29 8.08 13.89
CA LEU A 71 -1.62 9.43 13.46
C LEU A 71 -1.92 10.27 14.70
N HIS A 72 -1.18 11.36 14.87
CA HIS A 72 -1.36 12.30 15.96
C HIS A 72 -2.47 13.31 15.65
N GLN A 73 -2.94 13.97 16.72
CA GLN A 73 -4.00 14.97 16.63
C GLN A 73 -3.61 16.16 15.74
N ASP A 74 -2.34 16.54 15.70
CA ASP A 74 -1.81 17.62 14.86
C ASP A 74 -1.70 17.23 13.37
N GLY A 75 -2.07 16.00 13.00
CA GLY A 75 -1.99 15.47 11.64
C GLY A 75 -0.61 14.93 11.27
N SER A 76 0.39 15.02 12.14
CA SER A 76 1.65 14.29 11.98
C SER A 76 1.48 12.83 12.40
N GLY A 77 2.51 12.01 12.23
CA GLY A 77 2.46 10.64 12.69
C GLY A 77 3.82 9.97 12.70
N HIS A 78 3.88 8.83 13.36
CA HIS A 78 5.08 8.01 13.43
C HIS A 78 4.73 6.52 13.31
N VAL A 79 5.78 5.70 13.26
CA VAL A 79 5.69 4.24 13.26
C VAL A 79 6.56 3.70 14.39
N GLU A 80 6.06 2.67 15.06
CA GLU A 80 6.77 2.03 16.16
C GLU A 80 6.65 0.51 16.09
N LEU A 81 7.59 -0.17 16.75
CA LEU A 81 7.45 -1.58 17.05
C LEU A 81 6.63 -1.72 18.34
N ALA A 82 5.62 -2.58 18.30
CA ALA A 82 4.71 -2.80 19.41
C ALA A 82 4.51 -4.30 19.66
N THR A 83 3.87 -4.60 20.79
CA THR A 83 3.40 -5.97 21.04
C THR A 83 2.48 -6.42 19.90
N PRO A 84 2.61 -7.68 19.46
CA PRO A 84 1.61 -8.38 18.66
C PRO A 84 0.18 -7.89 18.87
N TYR A 85 -0.44 -7.34 17.82
CA TYR A 85 -1.87 -7.07 17.87
C TYR A 85 -2.62 -8.40 18.05
N ASP A 86 -3.25 -8.58 19.21
CA ASP A 86 -4.05 -9.75 19.48
C ASP A 86 -5.38 -9.64 18.72
N ARG A 87 -5.56 -10.55 17.77
CA ARG A 87 -6.78 -10.59 16.95
C ARG A 87 -7.95 -11.22 17.69
N HIS A 88 -7.68 -11.99 18.74
CA HIS A 88 -8.69 -12.76 19.48
C HIS A 88 -9.35 -11.94 20.58
N ASN A 89 -8.64 -10.98 21.16
CA ASN A 89 -9.18 -10.00 22.11
C ASN A 89 -10.07 -8.91 21.47
N VAL A 90 -10.36 -9.03 20.17
CA VAL A 90 -11.25 -8.12 19.43
C VAL A 90 -12.49 -8.91 19.02
N SER A 91 -13.05 -9.66 19.97
CA SER A 91 -14.35 -10.32 19.82
C SER A 91 -15.52 -9.33 19.93
N ASP A 92 -15.26 -8.03 20.07
CA ASP A 92 -16.26 -7.00 19.88
C ASP A 92 -16.66 -7.02 18.40
N GLU A 93 -17.91 -7.41 18.12
CA GLU A 93 -18.50 -7.34 16.78
C GLU A 93 -18.54 -5.86 16.34
N ILE A 94 -17.46 -5.40 15.71
CA ILE A 94 -17.45 -4.12 15.00
C ILE A 94 -18.44 -4.27 13.84
N SER A 95 -19.60 -3.63 13.97
CA SER A 95 -20.54 -3.53 12.86
C SER A 95 -19.99 -2.54 11.82
N MET A 96 -19.43 -3.08 10.74
CA MET A 96 -18.89 -2.27 9.65
C MET A 96 -19.98 -1.44 8.97
N ASP A 97 -21.20 -1.97 8.88
CA ASP A 97 -22.34 -1.26 8.30
C ASP A 97 -22.74 -0.05 9.15
N ALA A 98 -22.75 -0.21 10.48
CA ALA A 98 -23.00 0.91 11.38
C ALA A 98 -21.92 1.99 11.24
N LEU A 99 -20.66 1.60 11.14
CA LEU A 99 -19.53 2.52 10.96
C LEU A 99 -19.61 3.27 9.61
N ILE A 100 -19.97 2.56 8.54
CA ILE A 100 -20.16 3.15 7.20
C ILE A 100 -21.31 4.15 7.22
N ASN A 101 -22.47 3.77 7.79
CA ASN A 101 -23.64 4.63 7.86
C ASN A 101 -23.35 5.90 8.67
N PHE A 102 -22.69 5.75 9.83
CA PHE A 102 -22.24 6.87 10.65
C PHE A 102 -21.34 7.85 9.88
N LEU A 103 -20.32 7.34 9.19
CA LEU A 103 -19.43 8.19 8.39
C LEU A 103 -20.13 8.83 7.18
N ARG A 104 -21.12 8.15 6.59
CA ARG A 104 -21.92 8.65 5.47
C ARG A 104 -22.83 9.80 5.90
N GLU A 105 -23.45 9.71 7.08
CA GLU A 105 -24.27 10.80 7.65
C GLU A 105 -23.45 12.09 7.86
N LEU A 106 -22.15 11.95 8.07
CA LEU A 106 -21.20 13.04 8.27
C LEU A 106 -20.43 13.43 7.00
N ASP A 107 -20.83 12.92 5.82
CA ASP A 107 -20.22 13.16 4.51
C ASP A 107 -18.74 12.72 4.38
N TYR A 108 -18.24 11.86 5.26
CA TYR A 108 -16.88 11.28 5.13
C TYR A 108 -16.83 10.11 4.14
N VAL A 109 -17.97 9.49 3.86
CA VAL A 109 -18.11 8.38 2.92
C VAL A 109 -19.16 8.78 1.89
N GLY A 110 -18.81 8.66 0.61
CA GLY A 110 -19.70 8.95 -0.50
C GLY A 110 -20.80 7.89 -0.65
N ARG A 111 -21.59 8.05 -1.73
CA ARG A 111 -22.67 7.12 -2.06
C ARG A 111 -22.19 5.90 -2.86
N ASP A 112 -20.94 5.90 -3.32
CA ASP A 112 -20.38 4.85 -4.17
C ASP A 112 -19.88 3.66 -3.34
N GLU A 113 -20.02 2.44 -3.87
CA GLU A 113 -19.79 1.18 -3.14
C GLU A 113 -18.30 0.82 -2.90
N GLN A 114 -17.34 1.55 -3.49
CA GLN A 114 -15.91 1.20 -3.46
C GLN A 114 -15.06 2.23 -2.70
N GLU A 115 -15.31 2.36 -1.39
CA GLU A 115 -14.56 3.29 -0.55
C GLU A 115 -13.65 2.59 0.47
N PHE A 116 -12.44 3.12 0.62
CA PHE A 116 -11.47 2.66 1.59
C PHE A 116 -11.69 3.39 2.91
N LEU A 117 -12.33 2.71 3.88
CA LEU A 117 -12.77 3.33 5.14
C LEU A 117 -11.66 3.96 5.97
N LEU A 118 -10.42 3.46 5.89
CA LEU A 118 -9.31 4.02 6.66
C LEU A 118 -9.15 5.53 6.39
N HIS A 119 -9.35 5.96 5.15
CA HIS A 119 -9.24 7.36 4.77
C HIS A 119 -10.24 8.23 5.55
N SER A 120 -11.49 7.80 5.54
CA SER A 120 -12.62 8.49 6.16
C SER A 120 -12.50 8.50 7.67
N LEU A 121 -12.06 7.38 8.27
CA LEU A 121 -11.83 7.27 9.71
C LEU A 121 -10.71 8.19 10.20
N ALA A 122 -9.58 8.24 9.49
CA ALA A 122 -8.46 9.12 9.85
C ALA A 122 -8.86 10.59 9.79
N LYS A 123 -9.59 10.99 8.73
CA LYS A 123 -10.13 12.35 8.58
C LYS A 123 -11.12 12.70 9.69
N PHE A 124 -12.06 11.80 9.97
CA PHE A 124 -13.04 11.98 11.05
C PHE A 124 -12.37 12.19 12.39
N TRP A 125 -11.40 11.33 12.72
CA TRP A 125 -10.69 11.36 13.98
C TRP A 125 -9.90 12.66 14.18
N HIS A 126 -9.17 13.07 13.13
CA HIS A 126 -8.39 14.30 13.13
C HIS A 126 -9.28 15.54 13.26
N LEU A 127 -10.33 15.65 12.43
CA LEU A 127 -11.19 16.82 12.39
C LEU A 127 -11.95 17.02 13.72
N ASN A 128 -12.31 15.92 14.40
CA ASN A 128 -12.99 15.97 15.69
C ASN A 128 -12.04 16.02 16.90
N GLY A 129 -10.73 16.13 16.69
CA GLY A 129 -9.74 16.31 17.75
C GLY A 129 -9.71 15.19 18.79
N LEU A 130 -9.84 13.93 18.35
CA LEU A 130 -10.01 12.77 19.24
C LEU A 130 -8.68 12.19 19.77
N GLY A 131 -7.60 12.97 19.72
CA GLY A 131 -6.26 12.53 20.12
C GLY A 131 -5.56 11.71 19.04
N SER A 132 -4.68 10.78 19.45
CA SER A 132 -3.94 9.92 18.51
C SER A 132 -4.75 8.70 18.09
N LEU A 133 -4.60 8.27 16.83
CA LEU A 133 -5.27 7.11 16.23
C LEU A 133 -4.26 6.10 15.68
N THR A 134 -4.41 4.83 16.00
CA THR A 134 -3.61 3.77 15.37
C THR A 134 -4.22 3.37 14.02
N VAL A 135 -3.65 3.87 12.92
CA VAL A 135 -4.15 3.65 11.55
C VAL A 135 -3.60 2.37 10.91
N PHE A 136 -2.53 1.78 11.46
CA PHE A 136 -2.06 0.45 11.09
C PHE A 136 -1.77 -0.39 12.33
N PRO A 137 -2.27 -1.64 12.42
CA PRO A 137 -3.22 -2.27 11.50
C PRO A 137 -4.57 -1.54 11.49
N GLN A 138 -5.22 -1.48 10.33
CA GLN A 138 -6.45 -0.70 10.12
C GLN A 138 -7.58 -1.04 11.12
N ARG A 139 -7.63 -2.30 11.58
CA ARG A 139 -8.60 -2.76 12.56
C ARG A 139 -8.56 -2.00 13.89
N CYS A 140 -7.42 -1.45 14.28
CA CYS A 140 -7.34 -0.59 15.48
C CYS A 140 -8.19 0.66 15.28
N ALA A 141 -7.97 1.40 14.19
CA ALA A 141 -8.76 2.58 13.88
C ALA A 141 -10.26 2.28 13.76
N PHE A 142 -10.62 1.12 13.20
CA PHE A 142 -12.03 0.72 13.05
C PHE A 142 -12.67 0.54 14.43
N LYS A 143 -11.96 -0.15 15.34
CA LYS A 143 -12.41 -0.36 16.72
C LYS A 143 -12.56 0.96 17.46
N ASP A 144 -11.52 1.80 17.43
CA ASP A 144 -11.47 3.04 18.19
C ASP A 144 -12.61 3.99 17.80
N VAL A 145 -12.88 4.11 16.49
CA VAL A 145 -13.99 4.94 15.99
C VAL A 145 -15.35 4.33 16.34
N TYR A 146 -15.50 3.00 16.18
CA TYR A 146 -16.76 2.31 16.51
C TYR A 146 -17.12 2.43 18.00
N VAL A 147 -16.14 2.29 18.89
CA VAL A 147 -16.33 2.50 20.34
C VAL A 147 -16.68 3.97 20.60
N THR A 148 -15.92 4.90 20.01
CA THR A 148 -16.13 6.33 20.23
C THR A 148 -17.52 6.80 19.80
N MET A 149 -18.00 6.40 18.61
CA MET A 149 -19.35 6.75 18.15
C MET A 149 -20.44 6.13 19.04
N SER A 150 -20.20 4.94 19.58
CA SER A 150 -21.17 4.23 20.41
C SER A 150 -21.28 4.81 21.82
N THR A 151 -20.17 5.30 22.37
CA THR A 151 -20.09 5.89 23.71
C THR A 151 -20.47 7.37 23.72
N LEU A 152 -20.13 8.13 22.68
CA LEU A 152 -20.34 9.59 22.62
C LEU A 152 -21.50 9.97 21.68
N ARG A 153 -22.67 9.35 21.86
CA ARG A 153 -23.82 9.50 20.94
C ARG A 153 -24.37 10.92 20.83
N GLU A 154 -24.34 11.67 21.93
CA GLU A 154 -24.91 13.03 22.00
C GLU A 154 -23.91 14.11 21.55
N ARG A 155 -22.67 13.74 21.26
CA ARG A 155 -21.65 14.70 20.84
C ARG A 155 -21.96 15.22 19.43
N PRO A 156 -21.97 16.54 19.20
CA PRO A 156 -22.07 17.07 17.85
C PRO A 156 -20.77 16.77 17.09
N TRP A 157 -20.88 15.93 16.06
CA TRP A 157 -19.76 15.58 15.20
C TRP A 157 -19.60 16.59 14.06
N GLN A 158 -18.35 16.95 13.76
CA GLN A 158 -18.05 17.79 12.61
C GLN A 158 -18.29 17.01 11.32
N ARG A 159 -19.02 17.63 10.37
CA ARG A 159 -19.20 17.11 9.01
C ARG A 159 -17.96 17.37 8.17
N TYR A 160 -17.71 16.51 7.19
CA TYR A 160 -16.51 16.61 6.37
C TYR A 160 -16.60 17.68 5.28
N THR A 161 -15.59 18.54 5.22
CA THR A 161 -15.48 19.68 4.30
C THR A 161 -14.68 19.40 3.02
N HIS A 162 -14.33 18.14 2.75
CA HIS A 162 -13.61 17.72 1.53
C HIS A 162 -12.22 18.33 1.35
N ASP A 163 -11.61 18.83 2.42
CA ASP A 163 -10.35 19.60 2.43
C ASP A 163 -9.17 18.85 3.06
N LEU A 164 -9.25 17.53 3.25
CA LEU A 164 -8.17 16.75 3.87
C LEU A 164 -7.66 15.64 2.96
N ALA A 165 -6.34 15.41 2.98
CA ALA A 165 -5.68 14.25 2.38
C ALA A 165 -4.96 13.46 3.47
N PHE A 166 -5.24 12.17 3.56
CA PHE A 166 -4.57 11.25 4.48
C PHE A 166 -3.62 10.38 3.67
N LEU A 167 -2.37 10.30 4.10
CA LEU A 167 -1.33 9.55 3.41
C LEU A 167 -0.66 8.59 4.39
N LEU A 168 -0.49 7.35 3.96
CA LEU A 168 0.26 6.32 4.66
C LEU A 168 1.47 5.90 3.81
N PRO A 169 2.65 6.48 4.07
CA PRO A 169 3.87 6.17 3.34
C PRO A 169 4.28 4.69 3.42
N GLN A 170 4.75 4.16 2.30
CA GLN A 170 5.20 2.77 2.19
C GLN A 170 6.54 2.66 1.48
N SER A 171 7.49 1.99 2.11
CA SER A 171 8.74 1.62 1.44
C SER A 171 8.54 0.50 0.43
N VAL A 172 9.48 0.40 -0.52
CA VAL A 172 9.53 -0.70 -1.47
C VAL A 172 9.73 -2.02 -0.73
N ASN A 173 8.78 -2.94 -0.88
CA ASN A 173 9.00 -4.32 -0.46
C ASN A 173 9.97 -4.99 -1.44
N ARG A 174 11.21 -5.21 -1.00
CA ARG A 174 12.11 -6.14 -1.70
C ARG A 174 11.53 -7.57 -1.60
N PRO A 175 11.71 -8.40 -2.63
CA PRO A 175 11.19 -9.77 -2.61
C PRO A 175 11.85 -10.61 -1.50
N LYS A 176 11.04 -11.56 -1.00
CA LYS A 176 11.26 -12.49 0.13
C LYS A 176 11.46 -11.82 1.50
N LEU A 177 10.43 -11.96 2.34
CA LEU A 177 10.51 -11.64 3.76
C LEU A 177 11.46 -12.65 4.44
N VAL A 178 12.69 -12.22 4.72
CA VAL A 178 13.66 -13.02 5.50
C VAL A 178 13.07 -13.35 6.88
N LYS A 179 13.37 -14.54 7.43
CA LYS A 179 12.88 -15.01 8.74
C LYS A 179 13.04 -13.94 9.84
N ALA A 180 14.20 -13.30 9.91
CA ALA A 180 14.48 -12.21 10.85
C ALA A 180 13.47 -11.04 10.69
N ALA A 181 13.23 -10.59 9.45
CA ALA A 181 12.26 -9.53 9.19
C ALA A 181 10.82 -9.95 9.56
N LYS A 182 10.46 -11.22 9.37
CA LYS A 182 9.16 -11.75 9.83
C LYS A 182 9.07 -11.74 11.36
N GLN A 183 10.15 -12.08 12.05
CA GLN A 183 10.21 -12.05 13.52
C GLN A 183 10.11 -10.62 14.07
N THR A 184 10.75 -9.64 13.42
CA THR A 184 10.73 -8.23 13.84
C THR A 184 9.40 -7.55 13.54
N PHE A 185 8.89 -7.66 12.30
CA PHE A 185 7.75 -6.86 11.84
C PHE A 185 6.43 -7.65 11.78
N GLY A 186 6.48 -8.98 11.83
CA GLY A 186 5.32 -9.87 11.64
C GLY A 186 4.96 -10.12 10.17
N SER A 187 4.99 -9.07 9.33
CA SER A 187 4.67 -9.18 7.89
C SER A 187 5.52 -8.27 6.99
N GLY A 188 5.50 -8.53 5.68
CA GLY A 188 6.13 -7.66 4.69
C GLY A 188 5.46 -6.29 4.58
N LEU A 189 4.13 -6.22 4.71
CA LEU A 189 3.41 -4.95 4.72
C LEU A 189 3.79 -4.10 5.94
N ALA A 190 3.82 -4.72 7.13
CA ALA A 190 4.26 -4.05 8.37
C ALA A 190 5.68 -3.50 8.25
N LYS A 191 6.62 -4.30 7.70
CA LYS A 191 7.98 -3.82 7.38
C LYS A 191 7.97 -2.65 6.41
N SER A 192 7.12 -2.70 5.38
CA SER A 192 7.01 -1.66 4.36
C SER A 192 6.58 -0.34 4.97
N ILE A 193 5.54 -0.35 5.80
CA ILE A 193 5.01 0.81 6.53
C ILE A 193 6.05 1.34 7.52
N TYR A 194 6.64 0.46 8.35
CA TYR A 194 7.68 0.86 9.31
C TYR A 194 8.86 1.59 8.63
N LYS A 195 9.26 1.14 7.44
CA LYS A 195 10.32 1.78 6.66
C LYS A 195 9.84 2.95 5.79
N GLY A 196 8.53 3.07 5.59
CA GLY A 196 7.90 4.14 4.83
C GLY A 196 7.85 5.44 5.62
N GLY A 197 7.66 5.32 6.94
CA GLY A 197 7.50 6.45 7.85
C GLY A 197 6.08 6.52 8.42
N GLY A 198 5.84 7.51 9.26
CA GLY A 198 4.55 7.76 9.88
C GLY A 198 3.47 8.20 8.89
N PRO A 199 2.19 7.97 9.23
CA PRO A 199 1.08 8.55 8.49
C PRO A 199 1.05 10.07 8.67
N PHE A 200 0.37 10.77 7.79
CA PHE A 200 0.10 12.19 7.99
C PHE A 200 -1.17 12.65 7.28
N ILE A 201 -1.71 13.77 7.75
CA ILE A 201 -2.81 14.49 7.13
C ILE A 201 -2.30 15.85 6.62
N LEU A 202 -2.73 16.22 5.42
CA LEU A 202 -2.54 17.54 4.86
C LEU A 202 -3.90 18.18 4.59
N ARG A 203 -3.96 19.52 4.74
CA ARG A 203 -5.09 20.30 4.24
C ARG A 203 -4.92 20.58 2.75
N ASP A 204 -6.03 20.55 2.06
CA ASP A 204 -6.13 20.86 0.66
C ASP A 204 -5.71 22.30 0.43
N SER A 205 -4.73 22.47 -0.46
CA SER A 205 -4.12 23.74 -0.79
C SER A 205 -3.32 23.59 -2.08
N GLU A 206 -2.91 24.71 -2.68
CA GLU A 206 -2.04 24.69 -3.87
C GLU A 206 -0.71 23.98 -3.61
N ASN A 207 -0.19 24.07 -2.38
CA ASN A 207 1.07 23.45 -1.95
C ASN A 207 0.91 22.03 -1.39
N MET A 208 -0.30 21.45 -1.37
CA MET A 208 -0.53 20.13 -0.77
C MET A 208 0.31 19.04 -1.45
N VAL A 209 0.41 19.05 -2.78
CA VAL A 209 1.20 18.06 -3.53
C VAL A 209 2.69 18.19 -3.22
N ARG A 210 3.21 19.42 -3.14
CA ARG A 210 4.60 19.69 -2.73
C ARG A 210 4.86 19.09 -1.35
N GLN A 211 4.05 19.43 -0.34
CA GLN A 211 4.19 18.95 1.04
C GLN A 211 4.11 17.41 1.13
N ALA A 212 3.22 16.79 0.34
CA ALA A 212 3.10 15.34 0.28
C ALA A 212 4.38 14.69 -0.29
N LEU A 213 4.91 15.24 -1.38
CA LEU A 213 6.13 14.75 -2.02
C LEU A 213 7.38 14.95 -1.14
N GLU A 214 7.46 16.05 -0.40
CA GLU A 214 8.50 16.30 0.60
C GLU A 214 8.47 15.25 1.72
N LYS A 215 7.30 15.04 2.34
CA LYS A 215 7.13 14.03 3.40
C LYS A 215 7.37 12.60 2.93
N MET A 216 7.18 12.32 1.64
CA MET A 216 7.48 11.01 1.03
C MET A 216 8.91 10.89 0.47
N GLY A 217 9.73 11.94 0.61
CA GLY A 217 11.15 11.96 0.21
C GLY A 217 11.40 12.12 -1.29
N TYR A 218 10.39 12.52 -2.07
CA TYR A 218 10.53 12.79 -3.50
C TYR A 218 11.11 14.17 -3.80
N LEU A 219 10.86 15.13 -2.90
CA LEU A 219 11.26 16.52 -3.01
C LEU A 219 12.03 16.94 -1.75
N ASP A 220 13.07 17.75 -1.91
CA ASP A 220 13.80 18.38 -0.81
C ASP A 220 14.32 19.76 -1.25
N GLY A 221 14.96 20.50 -0.33
CA GLY A 221 15.52 21.82 -0.61
C GLY A 221 16.90 21.81 -1.25
N ASP A 222 17.40 20.65 -1.71
CA ASP A 222 18.76 20.47 -2.20
C ASP A 222 18.76 19.74 -3.57
N LEU A 223 19.19 18.48 -3.61
CA LEU A 223 19.36 17.71 -4.84
C LEU A 223 18.04 17.24 -5.48
N ASN A 224 16.89 17.47 -4.83
CA ASN A 224 15.57 17.13 -5.33
C ASN A 224 14.60 18.32 -5.30
N ALA A 225 15.04 19.50 -5.72
CA ALA A 225 14.22 20.73 -5.66
C ALA A 225 13.17 20.91 -6.79
N ASP A 226 13.28 20.17 -7.91
CA ASP A 226 12.37 20.33 -9.06
C ASP A 226 11.06 19.54 -8.85
N LEU A 227 9.95 20.26 -8.71
CA LEU A 227 8.63 19.67 -8.44
C LEU A 227 8.09 18.83 -9.61
N ALA A 228 8.35 19.23 -10.86
CA ALA A 228 7.89 18.49 -12.03
C ALA A 228 8.58 17.13 -12.10
N GLU A 229 9.89 17.07 -11.87
CA GLU A 229 10.61 15.80 -11.79
C GLU A 229 10.17 14.95 -10.59
N ALA A 230 9.92 15.54 -9.42
CA ALA A 230 9.40 14.81 -8.27
C ALA A 230 8.04 14.14 -8.59
N MET A 231 7.13 14.86 -9.27
CA MET A 231 5.87 14.31 -9.76
C MET A 231 6.10 13.19 -10.78
N LEU A 232 7.01 13.36 -11.74
CA LEU A 232 7.36 12.33 -12.72
C LEU A 232 7.83 11.04 -12.05
N VAL A 233 8.74 11.14 -11.08
CA VAL A 233 9.27 9.97 -10.36
C VAL A 233 8.18 9.34 -9.51
N PHE A 234 7.29 10.14 -8.90
CA PHE A 234 6.16 9.67 -8.11
C PHE A 234 5.16 8.85 -8.94
N VAL A 235 4.70 9.38 -10.08
CA VAL A 235 3.67 8.72 -10.92
C VAL A 235 4.19 7.46 -11.60
N ASN A 236 5.51 7.35 -11.79
CA ASN A 236 6.15 6.14 -12.33
C ASN A 236 6.51 5.10 -11.26
N GLY A 237 6.26 5.34 -9.98
CA GLY A 237 6.42 4.32 -8.94
C GLY A 237 5.43 3.17 -9.17
N PRO A 238 5.83 1.89 -9.30
CA PRO A 238 4.94 0.81 -9.77
C PRO A 238 3.57 0.70 -9.09
N LYS A 239 3.51 0.84 -7.75
CA LYS A 239 2.23 0.85 -7.01
C LYS A 239 1.44 2.15 -7.21
N ASN A 240 2.13 3.29 -7.21
CA ASN A 240 1.51 4.60 -7.41
C ASN A 240 0.91 4.69 -8.82
N GLN A 241 1.67 4.28 -9.84
CA GLN A 241 1.24 4.21 -11.23
C GLN A 241 -0.01 3.34 -11.39
N TYR A 242 -0.01 2.14 -10.79
CA TYR A 242 -1.16 1.25 -10.81
C TYR A 242 -2.39 1.92 -10.20
N LYS A 243 -2.27 2.48 -9.00
CA LYS A 243 -3.37 3.13 -8.29
C LYS A 243 -3.92 4.33 -9.05
N LEU A 244 -3.05 5.20 -9.56
CA LEU A 244 -3.43 6.35 -10.38
C LEU A 244 -4.16 5.91 -11.65
N ARG A 245 -3.73 4.81 -12.29
CA ARG A 245 -4.35 4.29 -13.51
C ARG A 245 -5.68 3.58 -13.25
N LYS A 246 -5.72 2.67 -12.28
CA LYS A 246 -6.80 1.69 -12.11
C LYS A 246 -7.84 2.11 -11.09
N ASP A 247 -7.41 2.71 -9.98
CA ASP A 247 -8.31 2.98 -8.86
C ASP A 247 -8.85 4.41 -8.96
N LEU A 248 -8.04 5.34 -9.47
CA LEU A 248 -8.32 6.78 -9.41
C LEU A 248 -8.58 7.44 -10.76
N ASN A 249 -8.26 6.79 -11.88
CA ASN A 249 -8.30 7.39 -13.22
C ASN A 249 -7.62 8.78 -13.28
N ALA A 250 -6.47 8.90 -12.61
CA ALA A 250 -5.72 10.13 -12.42
C ALA A 250 -4.27 10.00 -12.92
N LEU A 251 -3.99 9.00 -13.77
CA LEU A 251 -2.67 8.85 -14.38
C LEU A 251 -2.43 9.98 -15.40
N PRO A 252 -1.27 10.66 -15.36
CA PRO A 252 -0.95 11.67 -16.35
C PRO A 252 -0.89 11.14 -17.78
N SER A 253 -1.19 12.03 -18.72
CA SER A 253 -1.02 11.85 -20.16
C SER A 253 0.24 12.56 -20.65
N PRO A 254 0.82 12.18 -21.81
CA PRO A 254 1.97 12.87 -22.39
C PRO A 254 1.74 14.34 -22.72
N GLN A 255 0.49 14.75 -22.89
CA GLN A 255 0.10 16.12 -23.21
C GLN A 255 -0.08 16.99 -21.97
N ASP A 256 -0.17 16.38 -20.77
CA ASP A 256 -0.36 17.13 -19.54
C ASP A 256 0.84 18.03 -19.26
N THR A 257 0.54 19.25 -18.82
CA THR A 257 1.46 20.20 -18.21
C THR A 257 1.73 19.83 -16.73
N PRO A 258 2.81 20.33 -16.11
CA PRO A 258 3.06 20.10 -14.69
C PRO A 258 1.90 20.55 -13.79
N VAL A 259 1.20 21.61 -14.15
CA VAL A 259 0.04 22.14 -13.41
C VAL A 259 -1.14 21.15 -13.44
N GLU A 260 -1.42 20.55 -14.60
CA GLU A 260 -2.48 19.55 -14.74
C GLU A 260 -2.13 18.26 -13.99
N VAL A 261 -0.86 17.84 -14.02
CA VAL A 261 -0.38 16.70 -13.23
C VAL A 261 -0.55 16.97 -11.73
N GLN A 262 -0.19 18.18 -11.27
CA GLN A 262 -0.37 18.59 -9.89
C GLN A 262 -1.85 18.56 -9.49
N ALA A 263 -2.76 19.05 -10.34
CA ALA A 263 -4.20 18.99 -10.08
C ALA A 263 -4.71 17.54 -9.99
N LYS A 264 -4.26 16.65 -10.87
CA LYS A 264 -4.58 15.21 -10.82
C LYS A 264 -4.09 14.56 -9.53
N LEU A 265 -2.87 14.86 -9.10
CA LEU A 265 -2.30 14.35 -7.85
C LEU A 265 -3.01 14.90 -6.61
N ARG A 266 -3.35 16.20 -6.60
CA ARG A 266 -4.15 16.83 -5.53
C ARG A 266 -5.48 16.09 -5.35
N ARG A 267 -6.21 15.87 -6.45
CA ARG A 267 -7.45 15.09 -6.44
C ARG A 267 -7.22 13.64 -5.98
N ALA A 268 -6.15 13.00 -6.44
CA ALA A 268 -5.82 11.63 -6.09
C ALA A 268 -5.54 11.46 -4.59
N PHE A 269 -4.83 12.40 -3.96
CA PHE A 269 -4.51 12.37 -2.53
C PHE A 269 -5.72 12.64 -1.63
N SER A 270 -6.66 13.46 -2.06
CA SER A 270 -7.88 13.75 -1.29
C SER A 270 -8.99 12.71 -1.50
N SER A 271 -8.84 11.81 -2.48
CA SER A 271 -9.85 10.83 -2.87
C SER A 271 -9.99 9.67 -1.89
N HIS A 272 -11.23 9.35 -1.53
CA HIS A 272 -11.61 8.19 -0.69
C HIS A 272 -11.53 6.85 -1.44
N ARG A 273 -11.27 6.87 -2.75
CA ARG A 273 -11.16 5.69 -3.62
C ARG A 273 -9.79 5.03 -3.59
N SER A 274 -8.92 5.36 -2.63
CA SER A 274 -7.64 4.68 -2.45
C SER A 274 -7.42 4.26 -1.01
N ASP A 275 -6.65 3.18 -0.82
CA ASP A 275 -6.19 2.73 0.51
C ASP A 275 -5.24 3.70 1.22
N CYS A 276 -4.94 4.86 0.62
CA CYS A 276 -4.02 5.90 1.10
C CYS A 276 -2.55 5.45 1.21
N GLU A 277 -2.24 4.22 0.79
CA GLU A 277 -0.91 3.65 0.87
C GLU A 277 -0.05 4.12 -0.30
N TRP A 278 0.77 5.15 -0.10
CA TRP A 278 1.59 5.74 -1.16
C TRP A 278 3.05 5.32 -1.02
N ARG A 279 3.66 4.91 -2.12
CA ARG A 279 5.06 4.51 -2.12
C ARG A 279 5.95 5.74 -1.95
N ILE A 280 6.97 5.65 -1.09
CA ILE A 280 8.02 6.68 -0.93
C ILE A 280 9.03 6.64 -2.08
N ALA A 281 9.87 7.68 -2.16
CA ALA A 281 10.90 7.82 -3.17
C ALA A 281 11.80 6.57 -3.30
N PRO A 282 12.27 6.26 -4.53
CA PRO A 282 13.12 5.10 -4.76
C PRO A 282 14.45 5.24 -4.01
N ARG A 283 14.96 4.13 -3.50
CA ARG A 283 16.33 4.05 -2.99
C ARG A 283 17.30 3.86 -4.15
N ASP A 284 18.50 4.37 -3.97
CA ASP A 284 19.59 4.33 -4.93
C ASP A 284 20.56 3.14 -4.73
N ASP A 285 20.28 2.24 -3.77
CA ASP A 285 21.15 1.11 -3.43
C ASP A 285 21.62 0.32 -4.66
N ALA A 286 20.69 -0.01 -5.58
CA ALA A 286 20.98 -0.77 -6.78
C ALA A 286 21.72 0.07 -7.84
N VAL A 287 21.44 1.37 -7.91
CA VAL A 287 22.12 2.31 -8.79
C VAL A 287 23.59 2.46 -8.37
N ARG A 288 23.88 2.62 -7.08
CA ARG A 288 25.25 2.69 -6.56
C ARG A 288 26.06 1.42 -6.87
N ILE A 289 25.45 0.24 -6.71
CA ILE A 289 26.09 -1.03 -7.07
C ILE A 289 26.43 -1.06 -8.56
N LEU A 290 25.48 -0.67 -9.42
CA LEU A 290 25.68 -0.60 -10.87
C LEU A 290 26.80 0.38 -11.25
N LEU A 291 26.76 1.60 -10.72
CA LEU A 291 27.76 2.63 -11.02
C LEU A 291 29.17 2.18 -10.63
N ARG A 292 29.31 1.49 -9.49
CA ARG A 292 30.60 0.88 -9.12
C ARG A 292 31.03 -0.19 -10.13
N GLN A 293 30.13 -1.10 -10.50
CA GLN A 293 30.43 -2.17 -11.45
C GLN A 293 30.84 -1.62 -12.82
N GLN A 294 30.33 -0.45 -13.20
CA GLN A 294 30.61 0.23 -14.47
C GLN A 294 31.79 1.22 -14.38
N GLY A 295 32.49 1.28 -13.23
CA GLY A 295 33.66 2.13 -13.04
C GLY A 295 33.37 3.62 -12.85
N PHE A 296 32.11 4.02 -12.67
CA PHE A 296 31.74 5.41 -12.39
C PHE A 296 31.93 5.78 -10.90
N LEU A 297 31.96 4.78 -10.02
CA LEU A 297 32.24 4.96 -8.60
C LEU A 297 33.35 3.99 -8.16
N ALA A 298 34.30 4.47 -7.36
CA ALA A 298 35.37 3.64 -6.83
C ALA A 298 34.90 2.61 -5.79
N ARG A 299 33.88 2.96 -4.98
CA ARG A 299 33.30 2.10 -3.92
C ARG A 299 31.78 2.27 -3.89
N ALA A 300 31.05 1.24 -3.47
CA ALA A 300 29.56 1.25 -3.45
C ALA A 300 29.02 1.66 -2.07
N ASP A 301 29.81 1.39 -1.05
CA ASP A 301 29.70 1.71 0.37
C ASP A 301 30.01 3.19 0.60
N ALA A 302 29.20 4.03 -0.01
CA ALA A 302 29.29 5.49 0.00
C ALA A 302 28.45 6.11 1.13
N LYS A 303 28.46 5.51 2.34
CA LYS A 303 28.11 6.27 3.56
C LYS A 303 29.17 7.32 3.90
N ALA A 304 30.39 7.16 3.37
CA ALA A 304 31.51 8.08 3.57
C ALA A 304 31.67 9.13 2.44
N LYS A 305 30.91 9.05 1.35
CA LYS A 305 31.00 9.99 0.21
C LYS A 305 29.74 10.85 0.15
N GLY A 306 29.93 12.16 -0.07
CA GLY A 306 28.84 13.12 -0.18
C GLY A 306 27.89 12.77 -1.33
N THR A 307 26.60 13.04 -1.14
CA THR A 307 25.53 12.74 -2.11
C THR A 307 25.81 13.36 -3.50
N GLY A 308 26.57 14.46 -3.56
CA GLY A 308 27.01 15.10 -4.81
C GLY A 308 27.86 14.21 -5.73
N GLU A 309 28.80 13.42 -5.20
CA GLU A 309 29.64 12.55 -6.06
C GLU A 309 28.79 11.48 -6.77
N VAL A 310 27.82 10.92 -6.05
CA VAL A 310 26.91 9.92 -6.64
C VAL A 310 26.00 10.56 -7.67
N PHE A 311 25.57 11.80 -7.45
CA PHE A 311 24.79 12.58 -8.43
C PHE A 311 25.57 12.80 -9.73
N GLU A 312 26.84 13.24 -9.65
CA GLU A 312 27.72 13.42 -10.80
C GLU A 312 28.00 12.10 -11.55
N ALA A 313 28.22 11.01 -10.81
CA ALA A 313 28.40 9.68 -11.37
C ALA A 313 27.15 9.21 -12.12
N MET A 314 25.95 9.45 -11.57
CA MET A 314 24.68 9.15 -12.25
C MET A 314 24.51 9.99 -13.52
N ALA A 315 24.82 11.28 -13.49
CA ALA A 315 24.75 12.15 -14.66
C ALA A 315 25.70 11.70 -15.77
N SER A 316 26.92 11.31 -15.39
CA SER A 316 27.93 10.78 -16.30
C SER A 316 27.50 9.44 -16.91
N TYR A 317 26.93 8.55 -16.09
CA TYR A 317 26.36 7.29 -16.55
C TYR A 317 25.21 7.52 -17.53
N ALA A 318 24.25 8.37 -17.18
CA ALA A 318 23.13 8.72 -18.04
C ALA A 318 23.60 9.26 -19.40
N LYS A 319 24.59 10.16 -19.40
CA LYS A 319 25.18 10.70 -20.63
C LYS A 319 25.82 9.60 -21.49
N ARG A 320 26.64 8.72 -20.89
CA ARG A 320 27.32 7.62 -21.62
C ARG A 320 26.34 6.64 -22.26
N HIS A 321 25.21 6.39 -21.59
CA HIS A 321 24.21 5.41 -22.02
C HIS A 321 23.02 6.03 -22.77
N GLY A 322 23.06 7.33 -23.08
CA GLY A 322 21.99 8.01 -23.82
C GLY A 322 20.65 8.08 -23.05
N LEU A 323 20.69 8.06 -21.71
CA LEU A 323 19.48 8.23 -20.90
C LEU A 323 19.08 9.71 -20.85
N PRO A 324 17.77 10.01 -20.70
CA PRO A 324 17.30 11.38 -20.55
C PRO A 324 18.01 12.12 -19.41
N LYS A 325 18.41 13.37 -19.67
CA LYS A 325 19.00 14.24 -18.65
C LYS A 325 17.94 14.59 -17.60
N MET A 326 18.34 14.54 -16.34
CA MET A 326 17.50 14.91 -15.19
C MET A 326 18.20 16.03 -14.41
N LYS A 327 17.42 16.84 -13.70
CA LYS A 327 17.89 17.90 -12.81
C LYS A 327 18.03 17.41 -11.36
N THR A 328 17.30 16.36 -11.00
CA THR A 328 17.21 15.87 -9.61
C THR A 328 17.86 14.51 -9.40
N TYR A 329 18.28 14.26 -8.17
CA TYR A 329 18.87 12.99 -7.75
C TYR A 329 17.90 11.83 -7.98
N ASN A 330 16.67 11.96 -7.48
CA ASN A 330 15.60 10.98 -7.64
C ASN A 330 15.22 10.77 -9.11
N GLY A 331 15.29 11.83 -9.94
CA GLY A 331 15.13 11.74 -11.38
C GLY A 331 16.13 10.78 -12.02
N TYR A 332 17.43 10.94 -11.72
CA TYR A 332 18.44 10.02 -12.23
C TYR A 332 18.30 8.60 -11.68
N VAL A 333 18.01 8.44 -10.39
CA VAL A 333 17.76 7.11 -9.79
C VAL A 333 16.64 6.40 -10.56
N PHE A 334 15.54 7.11 -10.85
CA PHE A 334 14.43 6.58 -11.64
C PHE A 334 14.87 6.15 -13.05
N ARG A 335 15.54 7.04 -13.81
CA ARG A 335 15.96 6.74 -15.19
C ARG A 335 16.89 5.53 -15.26
N ILE A 336 17.84 5.43 -14.33
CA ILE A 336 18.79 4.32 -14.28
C ILE A 336 18.10 3.02 -13.86
N LEU A 337 17.29 3.03 -12.78
CA LEU A 337 16.54 1.83 -12.37
C LEU A 337 15.63 1.31 -13.48
N ARG A 338 15.03 2.23 -14.25
CA ARG A 338 14.20 1.87 -15.40
C ARG A 338 15.00 1.23 -16.53
N ALA A 339 16.17 1.76 -16.84
CA ALA A 339 17.08 1.17 -17.83
C ALA A 339 17.61 -0.22 -17.41
N MET A 340 17.68 -0.48 -16.10
CA MET A 340 18.05 -1.79 -15.55
C MET A 340 16.91 -2.82 -15.59
N ASP A 341 15.64 -2.39 -15.71
CA ASP A 341 14.50 -3.30 -15.74
C ASP A 341 14.53 -4.14 -17.03
N ARG A 342 14.40 -5.46 -16.89
CA ARG A 342 14.34 -6.38 -18.04
C ARG A 342 13.03 -6.27 -18.80
N THR A 343 11.99 -5.73 -18.18
CA THR A 343 10.63 -5.64 -18.74
C THR A 343 10.02 -4.24 -18.58
N PRO A 344 10.69 -3.18 -19.08
CA PRO A 344 10.28 -1.79 -18.82
C PRO A 344 8.91 -1.46 -19.43
N ASN A 345 8.48 -2.22 -20.44
CA ASN A 345 7.21 -2.04 -21.14
C ASN A 345 6.02 -2.68 -20.43
N LYS A 346 6.23 -3.54 -19.43
CA LYS A 346 5.14 -4.26 -18.75
C LYS A 346 4.15 -3.32 -18.07
N THR A 347 4.64 -2.22 -17.49
CA THR A 347 3.80 -1.20 -16.84
C THR A 347 3.69 0.10 -17.66
N GLY A 348 4.55 0.26 -18.67
CA GLY A 348 4.73 1.50 -19.44
C GLY A 348 5.52 2.56 -18.66
N THR A 349 6.03 3.58 -19.36
CA THR A 349 6.50 4.82 -18.74
C THR A 349 5.41 5.87 -18.91
N VAL A 350 5.19 6.64 -17.87
CA VAL A 350 4.47 7.91 -18.01
C VAL A 350 5.52 8.98 -18.23
N GLU A 351 5.43 9.68 -19.35
CA GLU A 351 6.08 10.98 -19.55
C GLU A 351 4.98 12.03 -19.60
N PHE A 352 5.33 13.27 -19.28
CA PHE A 352 4.52 14.48 -19.48
C PHE A 352 5.49 15.65 -19.72
N GLN A 353 4.97 16.84 -20.04
CA GLN A 353 5.81 18.00 -20.34
C GLN A 353 6.55 18.46 -19.07
N LEU A 354 7.88 18.36 -19.05
CA LEU A 354 8.74 18.73 -17.91
C LEU A 354 9.16 20.19 -17.92
#